data_AF-A0A7I4Y884-F1
#
_entry.id   AF-A0A7I4Y884-F1
#
_cell.length_a   1.000
_cell.length_b   1.000
_cell.length_c   1.000
_cell.angle_alpha   90.00
_cell.angle_beta   90.00
_cell.angle_gamma   90.00
#
_symmetry.space_group_name_H-M   'P 1'
#
loop_
_entity.id
_entity.type
_entity.pdbx_description
1 polymer ?
#
loop_
_entity_poly.entity_id
_entity_poly.type
_entity_poly.pdbx_seq_one_letter_code
_entity_poly.pdbx_strand_id
1 'polypeptide(L)'
;MTQIKDNLYVDNLILTADSVDTSRHIYARAKQVFNDLNMNLREFMSNSTELMSHIKNKDKSRDVHPKVLGITWLPSQDFFQIECKPKFPGRITKRSVASTLASIYDPLGWMLPLLLRAKVFLQTLWKEGYEWDTTLSPHHIDKWSEIYSKMEGFSKTLPRNLSAKNGECCLIAFADANLEAIATSVYLRTENSSSLLMARNKLPSLRSNKITIPKTELDAATLALRLVNAILAQLRAVLRIRDVYIYSDSEIVLSWIKRQPLANVGVTIFNRPMEIEEITRHIQNEGVKVFFGYVPTDKNPADCATRGVDQKDLIDHFWWTGPSFLHDPPETWTNKFQVVENVETTVYDDTTKMKGAKLAKHRSKRKSRKGESEAAAGSVEESTLDNTLLM
;
A
#
# COMPACT_ATOMS: atom_id res chain seq x y z
N MET A 1 -22.96 -18.42 2.87
CA MET A 1 -22.41 -18.92 1.59
C MET A 1 -21.44 -17.93 0.95
N THR A 2 -21.70 -16.62 1.00
CA THR A 2 -20.82 -15.56 0.47
C THR A 2 -19.40 -15.62 1.03
N GLN A 3 -19.22 -15.72 2.36
CA GLN A 3 -17.88 -15.73 2.97
C GLN A 3 -16.93 -16.82 2.44
N ILE A 4 -17.41 -18.05 2.17
CA ILE A 4 -16.55 -19.10 1.61
C ILE A 4 -16.11 -18.71 0.21
N LYS A 5 -17.04 -18.22 -0.63
CA LYS A 5 -16.74 -17.81 -2.01
C LYS A 5 -15.75 -16.65 -2.05
N ASP A 6 -15.94 -15.68 -1.16
CA ASP A 6 -15.16 -14.43 -1.15
C ASP A 6 -13.74 -14.63 -0.58
N ASN A 7 -13.50 -15.70 0.18
CA ASN A 7 -12.21 -15.97 0.81
C ASN A 7 -11.57 -17.31 0.42
N LEU A 8 -12.09 -17.95 -0.63
CA LEU A 8 -11.45 -19.11 -1.25
C LEU A 8 -10.48 -18.64 -2.33
N TYR A 9 -9.20 -18.91 -2.14
CA TYR A 9 -8.15 -18.63 -3.11
C TYR A 9 -7.49 -19.93 -3.57
N VAL A 10 -7.89 -20.39 -4.75
CA VAL A 10 -7.46 -21.68 -5.33
C VAL A 10 -7.80 -22.84 -4.37
N ASP A 11 -6.82 -23.34 -3.65
CA ASP A 11 -6.90 -24.44 -2.69
C ASP A 11 -6.91 -23.97 -1.22
N ASN A 12 -6.71 -22.68 -0.96
CA ASN A 12 -6.68 -22.10 0.38
C ASN A 12 -8.01 -21.42 0.72
N LEU A 13 -8.62 -21.80 1.85
CA LEU A 13 -9.79 -21.13 2.39
C LEU A 13 -9.37 -20.37 3.64
N ILE A 14 -9.60 -19.05 3.70
CA ILE A 14 -9.18 -18.24 4.85
C ILE A 14 -10.40 -17.57 5.46
N LEU A 15 -10.74 -17.88 6.70
CA LEU A 15 -11.93 -17.36 7.36
C LEU A 15 -11.57 -16.69 8.68
N THR A 16 -12.29 -15.63 9.03
CA THR A 16 -12.10 -14.89 10.29
C THR A 16 -13.40 -14.83 11.07
N ALA A 17 -13.31 -14.92 12.40
CA ALA A 17 -14.46 -14.85 13.29
C ALA A 17 -14.10 -14.10 14.57
N ASP A 18 -15.12 -13.44 15.12
CA ASP A 18 -14.99 -12.55 16.28
C ASP A 18 -15.24 -13.30 17.61
N SER A 19 -15.46 -14.61 17.55
CA SER A 19 -15.55 -15.48 18.71
C SER A 19 -15.23 -16.94 18.38
N VAL A 20 -14.79 -17.69 19.39
CA VAL A 20 -14.51 -19.13 19.26
C VAL A 20 -15.77 -19.90 18.87
N ASP A 21 -16.93 -19.57 19.44
CA ASP A 21 -18.19 -20.24 19.10
C ASP A 21 -18.56 -20.03 17.64
N THR A 22 -18.46 -18.80 17.12
CA THR A 22 -18.69 -18.52 15.71
C THR A 22 -17.72 -19.32 14.84
N SER A 23 -16.45 -19.41 15.26
CA SER A 23 -15.42 -20.17 14.55
C SER A 23 -15.72 -21.67 14.48
N ARG A 24 -16.26 -22.27 15.55
CA ARG A 24 -16.70 -23.68 15.55
C ARG A 24 -17.81 -23.94 14.53
N HIS A 25 -18.80 -23.04 14.47
CA HIS A 25 -19.89 -23.13 13.50
C HIS A 25 -19.37 -22.99 12.06
N ILE A 26 -18.45 -22.05 11.82
CA ILE A 26 -17.80 -21.86 10.52
C ILE A 26 -17.04 -23.12 10.09
N TYR A 27 -16.22 -23.69 10.98
CA TYR A 27 -15.48 -24.93 10.71
C TYR A 27 -16.44 -26.08 10.31
N ALA A 28 -17.47 -26.33 11.13
CA ALA A 28 -18.42 -27.40 10.87
C ALA A 28 -19.16 -27.20 9.54
N ARG A 29 -19.57 -25.96 9.26
CA ARG A 29 -20.27 -25.62 8.02
C ARG A 29 -19.37 -25.72 6.80
N ALA A 30 -18.13 -25.27 6.88
CA ALA A 30 -17.16 -25.37 5.79
C ALA A 30 -16.88 -26.84 5.45
N LYS A 31 -16.61 -27.69 6.47
CA LYS A 31 -16.46 -29.15 6.27
C LYS A 31 -17.67 -29.76 5.60
N GLN A 32 -18.88 -29.42 6.05
CA GLN A 32 -20.11 -29.95 5.45
C GLN A 32 -20.20 -29.58 3.96
N VAL A 33 -20.08 -28.29 3.63
CA VAL A 33 -20.20 -27.81 2.25
C VAL A 33 -19.19 -28.47 1.33
N PHE A 34 -17.92 -28.59 1.74
CA PHE A 34 -16.91 -29.24 0.91
C PHE A 34 -17.13 -30.75 0.80
N ASN A 35 -17.60 -31.42 1.85
CA ASN A 35 -17.97 -32.84 1.77
C ASN A 35 -19.14 -33.07 0.81
N ASP A 36 -20.15 -32.19 0.80
CA ASP A 36 -21.28 -32.26 -0.14
C ASP A 36 -20.80 -32.10 -1.60
N LEU A 37 -19.67 -31.41 -1.80
CA LEU A 37 -18.97 -31.27 -3.08
C LEU A 37 -17.97 -32.41 -3.37
N ASN A 38 -17.93 -33.46 -2.54
CA ASN A 38 -16.93 -34.53 -2.60
C ASN A 38 -15.47 -34.04 -2.53
N MET A 39 -15.23 -32.94 -1.82
CA MET A 39 -13.91 -32.37 -1.57
C MET A 39 -13.55 -32.46 -0.09
N ASN A 40 -12.37 -32.96 0.23
CA ASN A 40 -11.92 -33.06 1.62
C ASN A 40 -11.13 -31.81 2.04
N LEU A 41 -11.81 -30.84 2.64
CA LEU A 41 -11.16 -29.69 3.29
C LEU A 41 -10.39 -30.15 4.53
N ARG A 42 -9.10 -29.86 4.63
CA ARG A 42 -8.17 -30.38 5.65
C ARG A 42 -7.06 -29.37 5.93
N GLU A 43 -6.13 -29.74 6.81
CA GLU A 43 -4.97 -28.92 7.20
C GLU A 43 -5.36 -27.63 7.93
N PHE A 44 -6.41 -27.71 8.75
CA PHE A 44 -6.89 -26.55 9.49
C PHE A 44 -5.87 -26.06 10.51
N MET A 45 -5.69 -24.75 10.58
CA MET A 45 -4.92 -24.06 11.62
C MET A 45 -5.66 -22.81 12.11
N SER A 46 -5.53 -22.54 13.41
CA SER A 46 -6.09 -21.36 14.05
C SER A 46 -5.16 -20.79 15.12
N ASN A 47 -5.24 -19.47 15.34
CA ASN A 47 -4.63 -18.81 16.49
C ASN A 47 -5.36 -19.10 17.81
N SER A 48 -6.59 -19.63 17.76
CA SER A 48 -7.32 -20.04 18.97
C SER A 48 -7.00 -21.49 19.35
N THR A 49 -6.33 -21.67 20.49
CA THR A 49 -6.06 -23.00 21.06
C THR A 49 -7.36 -23.75 21.40
N GLU A 50 -8.39 -23.03 21.84
CA GLU A 50 -9.71 -23.58 22.12
C GLU A 50 -10.38 -24.12 20.85
N LEU A 51 -10.33 -23.40 19.73
CA LEU A 51 -10.82 -23.91 18.45
C LEU A 51 -10.01 -25.11 17.98
N MET A 52 -8.69 -25.05 18.09
CA MET A 52 -7.82 -26.18 17.72
C MET A 52 -8.09 -27.43 18.55
N SER A 53 -8.54 -27.31 19.81
CA SER A 53 -8.96 -28.46 20.62
C SER A 53 -10.23 -29.14 20.08
N HIS A 54 -11.14 -28.37 19.46
CA HIS A 54 -12.41 -28.84 18.92
C HIS A 54 -12.26 -29.49 17.53
N ILE A 55 -11.30 -29.05 16.73
CA ILE A 55 -11.03 -29.61 15.40
C ILE A 55 -10.55 -31.06 15.52
N LYS A 56 -11.04 -31.94 14.64
CA LYS A 56 -10.65 -33.36 14.63
C LYS A 56 -9.18 -33.49 14.24
N ASN A 57 -8.42 -34.35 14.92
CA ASN A 57 -6.97 -34.48 14.67
C ASN A 57 -6.60 -34.79 13.21
N LYS A 58 -7.44 -35.53 12.49
CA LYS A 58 -7.23 -35.84 11.06
C LYS A 58 -7.35 -34.62 10.13
N ASP A 59 -8.04 -33.59 10.60
CA ASP A 59 -8.33 -32.37 9.83
C ASP A 59 -7.31 -31.26 10.17
N LYS A 60 -6.53 -31.37 11.26
CA LYS A 60 -5.53 -30.38 11.66
C LYS A 60 -4.31 -30.36 10.73
N SER A 61 -3.72 -29.18 10.54
CA SER A 61 -2.40 -29.07 9.95
C SER A 61 -1.35 -29.76 10.83
N ARG A 62 -0.35 -30.38 10.19
CA ARG A 62 0.85 -30.88 10.85
C ARG A 62 1.94 -29.83 10.98
N ASP A 63 1.85 -28.77 10.17
CA ASP A 63 2.77 -27.65 10.21
C ASP A 63 2.35 -26.69 11.33
N VAL A 64 3.29 -26.39 12.22
CA VAL A 64 3.09 -25.47 13.35
C VAL A 64 3.09 -24.02 12.87
N HIS A 65 3.77 -23.73 11.75
CA HIS A 65 3.90 -22.39 11.18
C HIS A 65 3.49 -22.42 9.69
N PRO A 66 2.21 -22.71 9.39
CA PRO A 66 1.76 -22.84 8.02
C PRO A 66 1.90 -21.51 7.26
N LYS A 67 1.91 -21.59 5.94
CA LYS A 67 1.98 -20.40 5.08
C LYS A 67 0.58 -19.95 4.67
N VAL A 68 0.26 -18.69 4.91
CA VAL A 68 -0.94 -18.02 4.39
C VAL A 68 -0.55 -17.31 3.09
N LEU A 69 -1.06 -17.80 1.95
CA LEU A 69 -0.76 -17.24 0.62
C LEU A 69 0.76 -17.06 0.37
N GLY A 70 1.56 -18.01 0.86
CA GLY A 70 3.02 -18.04 0.70
C GLY A 70 3.84 -17.36 1.81
N ILE A 71 3.20 -16.64 2.74
CA ILE A 71 3.87 -15.98 3.88
C ILE A 71 3.71 -16.84 5.14
N THR A 72 4.81 -17.09 5.86
CA THR A 72 4.78 -17.84 7.12
C THR A 72 3.90 -17.13 8.15
N TRP A 73 2.97 -17.86 8.76
CA TRP A 73 2.13 -17.37 9.85
C TRP A 73 2.50 -18.09 11.14
N LEU A 74 2.57 -17.33 12.23
CA LEU A 74 2.85 -17.77 13.59
C LEU A 74 1.51 -17.74 14.36
N PRO A 75 0.75 -18.85 14.43
CA PRO A 75 -0.64 -18.81 14.89
C PRO A 75 -0.75 -18.38 16.35
N SER A 76 0.15 -18.81 17.23
CA SER A 76 0.09 -18.53 18.66
C SER A 76 0.17 -17.04 19.01
N GLN A 77 0.86 -16.24 18.20
CA GLN A 77 1.00 -14.80 18.39
C GLN A 77 0.06 -14.02 17.46
N ASP A 78 -0.44 -14.66 16.40
CA ASP A 78 -1.12 -14.05 15.26
C ASP A 78 -0.25 -13.05 14.46
N PHE A 79 0.99 -13.46 14.16
CA PHE A 79 1.95 -12.66 13.38
C PHE A 79 2.29 -13.35 12.06
N PHE A 80 2.48 -12.55 11.02
CA PHE A 80 3.25 -12.98 9.85
C PHE A 80 4.74 -12.87 10.13
N GLN A 81 5.52 -13.77 9.55
CA GLN A 81 6.97 -13.72 9.55
C GLN A 81 7.47 -13.63 8.11
N ILE A 82 8.20 -12.55 7.81
CA ILE A 82 8.92 -12.39 6.55
C ILE A 82 10.40 -12.63 6.76
N GLU A 83 11.04 -13.25 5.78
CA GLU A 83 12.45 -13.58 5.81
C GLU A 83 13.11 -13.32 4.46
N CYS A 84 14.33 -12.79 4.48
CA CYS A 84 15.21 -12.72 3.34
C CYS A 84 16.38 -13.68 3.58
N LYS A 85 16.20 -14.93 3.15
CA LYS A 85 17.23 -15.99 3.24
C LYS A 85 17.49 -16.67 1.89
N PRO A 86 17.73 -15.94 0.79
CA PRO A 86 18.06 -16.55 -0.49
C PRO A 86 19.34 -17.39 -0.41
N LYS A 87 19.39 -18.51 -1.14
CA LYS A 87 20.62 -19.31 -1.24
C LYS A 87 21.70 -18.52 -1.98
N PHE A 88 22.91 -18.47 -1.42
CA PHE A 88 24.05 -17.88 -2.10
C PHE A 88 24.42 -18.70 -3.36
N PRO A 89 24.53 -18.07 -4.54
CA PRO A 89 24.90 -18.80 -5.75
C PRO A 89 26.40 -19.10 -5.75
N GLY A 90 26.78 -20.35 -6.04
CA GLY A 90 28.19 -20.73 -6.16
C GLY A 90 28.92 -20.02 -7.31
N ARG A 91 28.21 -19.69 -8.40
CA ARG A 91 28.72 -18.89 -9.52
C ARG A 91 27.84 -17.66 -9.71
N ILE A 92 28.43 -16.47 -9.59
CA ILE A 92 27.71 -15.21 -9.71
C ILE A 92 27.66 -14.79 -11.19
N THR A 93 26.44 -14.77 -11.72
CA THR A 93 26.07 -14.39 -13.08
C THR A 93 24.85 -13.46 -13.02
N LYS A 94 24.50 -12.79 -14.13
CA LYS A 94 23.27 -12.01 -14.20
C LYS A 94 22.03 -12.88 -13.89
N ARG A 95 22.00 -14.13 -14.38
CA ARG A 95 20.92 -15.09 -14.10
C ARG A 95 20.83 -15.42 -12.62
N SER A 96 21.96 -15.68 -11.95
CA SER A 96 21.94 -16.04 -10.54
C SER A 96 21.45 -14.88 -9.67
N VAL A 97 21.87 -13.65 -9.96
CA VAL A 97 21.37 -12.43 -9.29
C VAL A 97 19.86 -12.28 -9.45
N ALA A 98 19.35 -12.42 -10.67
CA ALA A 98 17.92 -12.37 -10.95
C ALA A 98 17.16 -13.50 -10.25
N SER A 99 17.70 -14.72 -10.23
CA SER A 99 17.13 -15.87 -9.55
C SER A 99 17.09 -15.69 -8.03
N THR A 100 18.14 -15.11 -7.44
CA THR A 100 18.18 -14.76 -6.01
C THR A 100 17.05 -13.79 -5.68
N LEU A 101 16.91 -12.69 -6.42
CA LEU A 101 15.81 -11.73 -6.23
C LEU A 101 14.43 -12.37 -6.40
N ALA A 102 14.25 -13.21 -7.42
CA ALA A 102 12.97 -13.87 -7.69
C ALA A 102 12.59 -14.92 -6.63
N SER A 103 13.57 -15.48 -5.91
CA SER A 103 13.33 -16.45 -4.84
C SER A 103 12.79 -15.82 -3.55
N ILE A 104 12.89 -14.50 -3.42
CA ILE A 104 12.43 -13.76 -2.24
C ILE A 104 10.96 -13.41 -2.44
N TYR A 105 10.09 -14.04 -1.65
CA TYR A 105 8.65 -13.84 -1.75
C TYR A 105 8.20 -12.63 -0.90
N ASP A 106 7.94 -11.51 -1.57
CA ASP A 106 7.47 -10.26 -0.95
C ASP A 106 6.30 -9.63 -1.76
N PRO A 107 5.11 -10.25 -1.74
CA PRO A 107 3.97 -9.79 -2.55
C PRO A 107 3.44 -8.41 -2.12
N LEU A 108 3.65 -8.02 -0.85
CA LEU A 108 3.18 -6.77 -0.27
C LEU A 108 4.24 -5.66 -0.29
N GLY A 109 5.48 -5.96 -0.67
CA GLY A 109 6.55 -4.97 -0.78
C GLY A 109 7.10 -4.53 0.58
N TRP A 110 6.98 -5.36 1.61
CA TRP A 110 7.44 -5.04 2.95
C TRP A 110 8.96 -4.93 3.06
N MET A 111 9.71 -5.67 2.22
CA MET A 111 11.18 -5.68 2.22
C MET A 111 11.78 -4.76 1.15
N LEU A 112 11.00 -3.84 0.56
CA LEU A 112 11.49 -2.99 -0.52
C LEU A 112 12.77 -2.19 -0.20
N PRO A 113 12.93 -1.56 0.98
CA PRO A 113 14.18 -0.89 1.36
C PRO A 113 15.38 -1.84 1.33
N LEU A 114 15.21 -3.07 1.81
CA LEU A 114 16.26 -4.09 1.82
C LEU A 114 16.68 -4.50 0.41
N LEU A 115 15.68 -4.74 -0.45
CA LEU A 115 15.89 -5.34 -1.76
C LEU A 115 16.26 -4.33 -2.85
N LEU A 116 16.18 -3.02 -2.57
CA LEU A 116 16.40 -1.99 -3.57
C LEU A 116 17.79 -2.11 -4.21
N ARG A 117 18.85 -2.21 -3.40
CA ARG A 117 20.23 -2.23 -3.90
C ARG A 117 20.48 -3.42 -4.82
N ALA A 118 19.90 -4.58 -4.51
CA ALA A 118 19.96 -5.76 -5.36
C ALA A 118 19.22 -5.54 -6.69
N LYS A 119 18.03 -4.90 -6.67
CA LYS A 119 17.29 -4.55 -7.89
C LYS A 119 18.06 -3.55 -8.77
N VAL A 120 18.65 -2.51 -8.18
CA VAL A 120 19.48 -1.52 -8.89
C VAL A 120 20.72 -2.20 -9.46
N PHE A 121 21.38 -3.08 -8.70
CA PHE A 121 22.53 -3.84 -9.18
C PHE A 121 22.18 -4.71 -10.39
N LEU A 122 21.06 -5.45 -10.35
CA LEU A 122 20.59 -6.20 -11.50
C LEU A 122 20.36 -5.28 -12.71
N GLN A 123 19.75 -4.10 -12.50
CA GLN A 123 19.59 -3.11 -13.57
C GLN A 123 20.93 -2.65 -14.15
N THR A 124 21.97 -2.46 -13.32
CA THR A 124 23.33 -2.13 -13.79
C THR A 124 23.91 -3.22 -14.69
N LEU A 125 23.75 -4.49 -14.32
CA LEU A 125 24.20 -5.61 -15.17
C LEU A 125 23.52 -5.62 -16.55
N TRP A 126 22.26 -5.18 -16.62
CA TRP A 126 21.55 -4.98 -17.89
C TRP A 126 22.11 -3.82 -18.70
N LYS A 127 22.42 -2.69 -18.04
CA LYS A 127 23.03 -1.50 -18.70
C LYS A 127 24.40 -1.84 -19.31
N GLU A 128 25.17 -2.67 -18.63
CA GLU A 128 26.51 -3.07 -19.07
C GLU A 128 26.51 -4.24 -20.08
N GLY A 129 25.34 -4.78 -20.42
CA GLY A 129 25.23 -5.79 -21.48
C GLY A 129 25.77 -7.17 -21.11
N TYR A 130 25.77 -7.56 -19.83
CA TYR A 130 26.12 -8.94 -19.45
C TYR A 130 25.15 -9.93 -20.07
N GLU A 131 25.65 -11.04 -20.61
CA GLU A 131 24.82 -12.20 -20.95
C GLU A 131 24.34 -12.93 -19.68
N TRP A 132 23.29 -13.74 -19.82
CA TRP A 132 22.64 -14.40 -18.67
C TRP A 132 23.60 -15.24 -17.82
N ASP A 133 24.38 -16.09 -18.47
CA ASP A 133 25.20 -17.12 -17.83
C ASP A 133 26.70 -16.78 -17.85
N THR A 134 27.06 -15.54 -18.20
CA THR A 134 28.44 -15.05 -18.13
C THR A 134 28.80 -14.72 -16.68
N THR A 135 29.97 -15.17 -16.24
CA THR A 135 30.50 -14.85 -14.91
C THR A 135 30.73 -13.35 -14.84
N LEU A 136 30.30 -12.71 -13.75
CA LEU A 136 30.52 -11.29 -13.56
C LEU A 136 32.02 -10.98 -13.37
N SER A 137 32.42 -9.73 -13.64
CA SER A 137 33.77 -9.27 -13.33
C SER A 137 34.05 -9.34 -11.83
N PRO A 138 35.34 -9.43 -11.40
CA PRO A 138 35.68 -9.47 -9.97
C PRO A 138 35.05 -8.32 -9.17
N HIS A 139 35.09 -7.10 -9.70
CA HIS A 139 34.46 -5.93 -9.08
C HIS A 139 32.94 -6.12 -8.85
N HIS A 140 32.21 -6.70 -9.81
CA HIS A 140 30.78 -6.96 -9.66
C HIS A 140 30.48 -8.15 -8.74
N ILE A 141 31.37 -9.12 -8.68
CA ILE A 141 31.29 -10.21 -7.69
C ILE A 141 31.39 -9.64 -6.27
N ASP A 142 32.37 -8.77 -6.03
CA ASP A 142 32.59 -8.15 -4.72
C ASP A 142 31.38 -7.29 -4.32
N LYS A 143 30.91 -6.44 -5.24
CA LYS A 143 29.73 -5.60 -5.02
C LYS A 143 28.46 -6.41 -4.76
N TRP A 144 28.24 -7.49 -5.50
CA TRP A 144 27.10 -8.39 -5.24
C TRP A 144 27.22 -9.08 -3.89
N SER A 145 28.41 -9.53 -3.53
CA SER A 145 28.66 -10.20 -2.24
C SER A 145 28.41 -9.25 -1.07
N GLU A 146 28.79 -7.97 -1.19
CA GLU A 146 28.46 -6.94 -0.21
C GLU A 146 26.95 -6.76 -0.08
N ILE A 147 26.23 -6.57 -1.19
CA ILE A 147 24.76 -6.43 -1.21
C ILE A 147 24.11 -7.65 -0.58
N TYR A 148 24.55 -8.86 -0.95
CA TYR A 148 24.04 -10.11 -0.40
C TYR A 148 24.22 -10.18 1.11
N SER A 149 25.42 -9.86 1.63
CA SER A 149 25.70 -9.88 3.07
C SER A 149 24.83 -8.90 3.88
N LYS A 150 24.39 -7.80 3.24
CA LYS A 150 23.54 -6.76 3.85
C LYS A 150 22.05 -7.11 3.82
N MET A 151 21.63 -8.10 3.03
CA MET A 151 20.23 -8.54 2.95
C MET A 151 19.97 -9.93 3.55
N GLU A 152 20.96 -10.83 3.49
CA GLU A 152 20.82 -12.22 3.92
C GLU A 152 20.70 -12.33 5.44
N GLY A 153 19.70 -13.10 5.88
CA GLY A 153 19.44 -13.37 7.29
C GLY A 153 18.39 -12.46 7.91
N PHE A 154 17.85 -11.49 7.16
CA PHE A 154 16.79 -10.62 7.65
C PHE A 154 15.54 -11.43 8.00
N SER A 155 14.93 -11.15 9.15
CA SER A 155 13.67 -11.74 9.59
C SER A 155 12.90 -10.71 10.40
N LYS A 156 11.62 -10.51 10.10
CA LYS A 156 10.75 -9.58 10.84
C LYS A 156 9.37 -10.19 11.02
N THR A 157 8.80 -10.00 12.20
CA THR A 157 7.41 -10.34 12.50
C THR A 157 6.52 -9.11 12.36
N LEU A 158 5.33 -9.30 11.81
CA LEU A 158 4.34 -8.26 11.57
C LEU A 158 2.98 -8.75 12.08
N PRO A 159 2.19 -7.94 12.81
CA PRO A 159 0.86 -8.36 13.22
C PRO A 159 0.00 -8.71 11.99
N ARG A 160 -0.65 -9.87 12.00
CA ARG A 160 -1.56 -10.27 10.91
C ARG A 160 -2.82 -9.40 10.92
N ASN A 161 -3.33 -9.14 12.12
CA ASN A 161 -4.53 -8.34 12.33
C ASN A 161 -4.15 -6.90 12.68
N LEU A 162 -4.53 -5.94 11.84
CA LEU A 162 -4.20 -4.53 12.03
C LEU A 162 -5.36 -3.70 12.59
N SER A 163 -6.59 -4.20 12.51
CA SER A 163 -7.78 -3.47 12.97
C SER A 163 -8.96 -4.41 13.23
N ALA A 164 -9.87 -4.00 14.10
CA ALA A 164 -11.15 -4.68 14.29
C ALA A 164 -12.00 -4.63 13.02
N LYS A 165 -12.88 -5.61 12.81
CA LYS A 165 -13.91 -5.51 11.77
C LYS A 165 -14.79 -4.30 12.03
N ASN A 166 -15.09 -3.54 10.98
CA ASN A 166 -15.77 -2.25 11.02
C ASN A 166 -15.04 -1.17 11.84
N GLY A 167 -13.78 -1.41 12.22
CA GLY A 167 -12.94 -0.42 12.89
C GLY A 167 -12.75 0.81 12.01
N GLU A 168 -12.67 1.97 12.67
CA GLU A 168 -12.40 3.23 11.99
C GLU A 168 -10.91 3.36 11.71
N CYS A 169 -10.59 3.64 10.46
CA CYS A 169 -9.21 3.69 10.01
C CYS A 169 -8.98 4.84 9.03
N CYS A 170 -7.72 5.21 8.88
CA CYS A 170 -7.22 6.08 7.80
C CYS A 170 -6.19 5.32 6.98
N LEU A 171 -6.10 5.65 5.68
CA LEU A 171 -4.97 5.25 4.87
C LEU A 171 -4.02 6.43 4.69
N ILE A 172 -2.73 6.19 4.87
CA ILE A 172 -1.69 7.20 4.69
C ILE A 172 -0.69 6.64 3.70
N ALA A 173 -0.55 7.29 2.56
CA ALA A 173 0.47 6.99 1.58
C ALA A 173 1.59 8.02 1.64
N PHE A 174 2.82 7.54 1.50
CA PHE A 174 4.00 8.37 1.33
C PHE A 174 4.60 8.04 -0.03
N ALA A 175 4.96 9.08 -0.77
CA ALA A 175 5.59 8.97 -2.07
C ALA A 175 6.98 9.59 -2.03
N ASP A 176 7.93 8.90 -2.64
CA ASP A 176 9.30 9.39 -2.80
C ASP A 176 9.86 8.97 -4.16
N ALA A 177 10.76 9.78 -4.69
CA ALA A 177 11.50 9.41 -5.89
C ALA A 177 12.86 10.08 -6.00
N ASN A 178 13.79 9.35 -6.59
CA ASN A 178 15.03 9.88 -7.13
C ASN A 178 15.22 9.35 -8.57
N LEU A 179 16.40 9.61 -9.15
CA LEU A 179 16.72 9.17 -10.51
C LEU A 179 16.92 7.66 -10.65
N GLU A 180 17.11 6.93 -9.56
CA GLU A 180 17.33 5.49 -9.56
C GLU A 180 16.05 4.70 -9.24
N ALA A 181 15.14 5.26 -8.44
CA ALA A 181 13.96 4.57 -7.96
C ALA A 181 12.81 5.53 -7.62
N ILE A 182 11.60 5.02 -7.79
CA ILE A 182 10.36 5.59 -7.29
C ILE A 182 9.79 4.61 -6.27
N ALA A 183 9.31 5.10 -5.13
CA ALA A 183 8.67 4.27 -4.12
C ALA A 183 7.41 4.90 -3.54
N THR A 184 6.54 4.02 -3.06
CA THR A 184 5.37 4.35 -2.27
C THR A 184 5.25 3.37 -1.13
N SER A 185 4.96 3.87 0.07
CA SER A 185 4.47 3.07 1.20
C SER A 185 3.07 3.52 1.60
N VAL A 186 2.20 2.57 1.93
CA VAL A 186 0.84 2.82 2.41
C VAL A 186 0.66 2.17 3.77
N TYR A 187 0.20 2.96 4.73
CA TYR A 187 -0.06 2.59 6.10
C TYR A 187 -1.55 2.54 6.36
N LEU A 188 -1.98 1.56 7.17
CA LEU A 188 -3.26 1.58 7.84
C LEU A 188 -3.05 2.19 9.23
N ARG A 189 -3.81 3.22 9.57
CA ARG A 189 -3.77 3.88 10.88
C ARG A 189 -5.11 3.70 11.58
N THR A 190 -5.06 3.16 12.80
CA THR A 190 -6.15 3.13 13.78
C THR A 190 -5.95 4.28 14.76
N GLU A 191 -6.78 4.37 15.80
CA GLU A 191 -6.61 5.40 16.84
C GLU A 191 -5.25 5.30 17.55
N ASN A 192 -4.83 4.08 17.87
CA ASN A 192 -3.68 3.82 18.74
C ASN A 192 -2.40 3.39 17.99
N SER A 193 -2.48 3.13 16.68
CA SER A 193 -1.36 2.55 15.95
C SER A 193 -1.37 2.86 14.46
N SER A 194 -0.21 2.77 13.84
CA SER A 194 -0.04 2.77 12.39
C SER A 194 0.88 1.62 12.00
N SER A 195 0.54 0.95 10.90
CA SER A 195 1.26 -0.23 10.42
C SER A 195 1.36 -0.21 8.90
N LEU A 196 2.53 -0.55 8.38
CA LEU A 196 2.77 -0.68 6.96
C LEU A 196 1.88 -1.79 6.39
N LEU A 197 0.99 -1.42 5.48
CA LEU A 197 0.08 -2.35 4.84
C LEU A 197 0.68 -2.91 3.55
N MET A 198 1.12 -2.02 2.66
CA MET A 198 1.67 -2.39 1.37
C MET A 198 2.61 -1.29 0.87
N ALA A 199 3.66 -1.68 0.16
CA ALA A 199 4.52 -0.77 -0.54
C ALA A 199 4.81 -1.25 -1.97
N ARG A 200 5.17 -0.32 -2.83
CA ARG A 200 5.54 -0.58 -4.23
C ARG A 200 6.73 0.27 -4.60
N ASN A 201 7.66 -0.30 -5.35
CA ASN A 201 8.73 0.45 -5.98
C ASN A 201 8.79 0.19 -7.47
N LYS A 202 9.38 1.12 -8.20
CA LYS A 202 9.63 1.03 -9.62
C LYS A 202 10.98 1.65 -9.93
N LEU A 203 11.81 0.91 -10.67
CA LEU A 203 13.03 1.47 -11.24
C LEU A 203 12.70 2.13 -12.59
N PRO A 204 13.29 3.30 -12.90
CA PRO A 204 13.15 3.94 -14.19
C PRO A 204 13.57 3.03 -15.36
N SER A 205 12.91 3.20 -16.50
CA SER A 205 13.23 2.44 -17.71
C SER A 205 14.59 2.85 -18.26
N LEU A 206 15.41 1.85 -18.62
CA LEU A 206 16.71 2.05 -19.28
C LEU A 206 16.62 2.79 -20.63
N ARG A 207 15.44 2.81 -21.24
CA ARG A 207 15.23 3.39 -22.59
C ARG A 207 14.88 4.87 -22.57
N SER A 208 14.70 5.48 -21.39
CA SER A 208 14.16 6.83 -21.26
C SER A 208 15.27 7.84 -20.95
N ASN A 209 15.68 8.60 -21.97
CA ASN A 209 16.74 9.62 -21.84
C ASN A 209 16.22 10.99 -21.34
N LYS A 210 14.96 11.11 -20.93
CA LYS A 210 14.31 12.40 -20.58
C LYS A 210 13.60 12.38 -19.22
N ILE A 211 14.13 11.63 -18.27
CA ILE A 211 13.61 11.56 -16.90
C ILE A 211 14.24 12.68 -16.08
N THR A 212 13.39 13.47 -15.43
CA THR A 212 13.77 14.56 -14.52
C THR A 212 13.20 14.27 -13.15
N ILE A 213 13.85 14.74 -12.09
CA ILE A 213 13.40 14.54 -10.70
C ILE A 213 11.92 14.91 -10.49
N PRO A 214 11.42 16.09 -10.95
CA PRO A 214 10.01 16.43 -10.78
C PRO A 214 9.03 15.45 -11.47
N LYS A 215 9.45 14.80 -12.57
CA LYS A 215 8.60 13.82 -13.25
C LYS A 215 8.56 12.50 -12.49
N THR A 216 9.67 12.07 -11.90
CA THR A 216 9.71 10.84 -11.09
C THR A 216 8.96 11.03 -9.78
N GLU A 217 9.06 12.19 -9.15
CA GLU A 217 8.26 12.54 -7.96
C GLU A 217 6.76 12.56 -8.30
N LEU A 218 6.38 13.11 -9.45
CA LEU A 218 4.99 13.11 -9.91
C LEU A 218 4.48 11.69 -10.23
N ASP A 219 5.32 10.84 -10.83
CA ASP A 219 5.04 9.42 -11.01
C ASP A 219 4.91 8.69 -9.65
N ALA A 220 5.67 9.09 -8.62
CA ALA A 220 5.57 8.56 -7.25
C ALA A 220 4.22 8.87 -6.61
N ALA A 221 3.79 10.14 -6.68
CA ALA A 221 2.48 10.56 -6.19
C ALA A 221 1.34 9.84 -6.94
N THR A 222 1.50 9.64 -8.25
CA THR A 222 0.53 8.87 -9.06
C THR A 222 0.49 7.41 -8.63
N LEU A 223 1.65 6.78 -8.41
CA LEU A 223 1.74 5.40 -7.92
C LEU A 223 1.08 5.27 -6.54
N ALA A 224 1.30 6.25 -5.66
CA ALA A 224 0.69 6.30 -4.35
C ALA A 224 -0.83 6.27 -4.41
N LEU A 225 -1.42 7.14 -5.24
CA LEU A 225 -2.87 7.22 -5.34
C LEU A 225 -3.48 5.97 -6.00
N ARG A 226 -2.83 5.39 -7.02
CA ARG A 226 -3.24 4.12 -7.62
C ARG A 226 -3.22 2.98 -6.59
N LEU A 227 -2.17 2.94 -5.77
CA LEU A 227 -2.02 1.92 -4.74
C LEU A 227 -3.10 2.05 -3.66
N VAL A 228 -3.36 3.28 -3.21
CA VAL A 228 -4.45 3.57 -2.26
C VAL A 228 -5.80 3.17 -2.84
N ASN A 229 -6.10 3.52 -4.10
CA ASN A 229 -7.36 3.16 -4.72
C ASN A 229 -7.56 1.63 -4.77
N ALA A 230 -6.51 0.89 -5.14
CA ALA A 230 -6.56 -0.57 -5.14
C ALA A 230 -6.79 -1.14 -3.74
N ILE A 231 -6.13 -0.59 -2.71
CA ILE A 231 -6.29 -1.01 -1.30
C ILE A 231 -7.70 -0.70 -0.79
N LEU A 232 -8.21 0.51 -1.02
CA LEU A 232 -9.55 0.92 -0.63
C LEU A 232 -10.60 -0.03 -1.18
N ALA A 233 -10.50 -0.39 -2.46
CA ALA A 233 -11.44 -1.30 -3.11
C ALA A 233 -11.52 -2.67 -2.40
N GLN A 234 -10.42 -3.15 -1.82
CA GLN A 234 -10.35 -4.41 -1.08
C GLN A 234 -10.81 -4.28 0.38
N LEU A 235 -10.50 -3.16 1.05
CA LEU A 235 -10.73 -3.02 2.49
C LEU A 235 -12.10 -2.43 2.87
N ARG A 236 -12.74 -1.68 1.97
CA ARG A 236 -14.01 -0.98 2.26
C ARG A 236 -15.17 -1.86 2.71
N ALA A 237 -15.14 -3.15 2.36
CA ALA A 237 -16.16 -4.10 2.77
C ALA A 237 -16.01 -4.56 4.24
N VAL A 238 -14.84 -4.34 4.84
CA VAL A 238 -14.49 -4.85 6.17
C VAL A 238 -14.13 -3.74 7.15
N LEU A 239 -13.63 -2.60 6.67
CA LEU A 239 -13.17 -1.47 7.49
C LEU A 239 -13.89 -0.17 7.12
N ARG A 240 -14.00 0.74 8.09
CA ARG A 240 -14.54 2.10 7.87
C ARG A 240 -13.39 3.07 7.62
N ILE A 241 -13.04 3.26 6.36
CA ILE A 241 -11.98 4.20 5.96
C ILE A 241 -12.63 5.53 5.57
N ARG A 242 -12.43 6.56 6.41
CA ARG A 242 -13.05 7.89 6.20
C ARG A 242 -12.14 8.88 5.48
N ASP A 243 -10.84 8.77 5.76
CA ASP A 243 -9.84 9.72 5.29
C ASP A 243 -8.63 8.99 4.67
N VAL A 244 -8.13 9.59 3.59
CA VAL A 244 -6.91 9.22 2.89
C VAL A 244 -5.97 10.41 2.89
N TYR A 245 -4.71 10.17 3.24
CA TYR A 245 -3.65 11.16 3.19
C TYR A 245 -2.56 10.71 2.22
N ILE A 246 -2.15 11.60 1.31
CA ILE A 246 -1.06 11.38 0.36
C ILE A 246 0.04 12.40 0.65
N TYR A 247 1.18 11.94 1.12
CA TYR A 247 2.33 12.78 1.46
C TYR A 247 3.45 12.67 0.43
N SER A 248 4.11 13.80 0.17
CA SER A 248 5.34 13.90 -0.62
C SER A 248 6.22 15.01 -0.04
N ASP A 249 7.53 14.90 -0.20
CA ASP A 249 8.51 15.94 0.11
C ASP A 249 8.79 16.88 -1.07
N SER A 250 8.09 16.70 -2.20
CA SER A 250 8.20 17.60 -3.37
C SER A 250 7.10 18.65 -3.39
N GLU A 251 7.44 19.88 -2.95
CA GLU A 251 6.54 21.04 -3.06
C GLU A 251 6.14 21.35 -4.52
N ILE A 252 7.02 21.04 -5.48
CA ILE A 252 6.74 21.21 -6.91
C ILE A 252 5.59 20.30 -7.34
N VAL A 253 5.63 19.03 -6.95
CA VAL A 253 4.56 18.07 -7.26
C VAL A 253 3.26 18.46 -6.56
N LEU A 254 3.32 18.84 -5.29
CA LEU A 254 2.14 19.31 -4.54
C LEU A 254 1.52 20.55 -5.18
N SER A 255 2.34 21.48 -5.67
CA SER A 255 1.91 22.65 -6.44
C SER A 255 1.18 22.27 -7.73
N TRP A 256 1.71 21.31 -8.50
CA TRP A 256 1.07 20.82 -9.72
C TRP A 256 -0.26 20.10 -9.46
N ILE A 257 -0.32 19.27 -8.42
CA ILE A 257 -1.56 18.62 -7.99
C ILE A 257 -2.59 19.66 -7.56
N LYS A 258 -2.16 20.71 -6.85
CA LYS A 258 -3.05 21.76 -6.36
C LYS A 258 -3.59 22.67 -7.47
N ARG A 259 -2.80 22.99 -8.49
CA ARG A 259 -3.12 24.07 -9.45
C ARG A 259 -3.56 23.60 -10.85
N GLN A 260 -3.57 22.30 -11.12
CA GLN A 260 -3.65 21.71 -12.46
C GLN A 260 -2.59 22.27 -13.44
N PRO A 261 -2.10 21.47 -14.39
CA PRO A 261 -1.06 21.91 -15.31
C PRO A 261 -1.52 23.05 -16.22
N LEU A 262 -0.69 24.09 -16.33
CA LEU A 262 -0.87 25.19 -17.29
C LEU A 262 -0.84 24.67 -18.73
N ALA A 263 -1.50 25.39 -19.64
CA ALA A 263 -1.35 25.15 -21.07
C ALA A 263 0.15 25.20 -21.47
N ASN A 264 0.60 24.29 -22.33
CA ASN A 264 1.98 24.14 -22.84
C ASN A 264 3.01 23.41 -21.95
N VAL A 265 2.59 22.54 -21.02
CA VAL A 265 3.52 21.61 -20.33
C VAL A 265 3.71 20.30 -21.10
N GLY A 266 4.80 19.57 -20.84
CA GLY A 266 5.04 18.27 -21.46
C GLY A 266 4.00 17.21 -21.08
N VAL A 267 3.75 16.24 -21.96
CA VAL A 267 2.68 15.22 -21.86
C VAL A 267 2.59 14.54 -20.48
N THR A 268 3.72 14.17 -19.86
CA THR A 268 3.71 13.55 -18.51
C THR A 268 3.21 14.51 -17.44
N ILE A 269 3.63 15.77 -17.49
CA ILE A 269 3.25 16.81 -16.51
C ILE A 269 1.77 17.20 -16.71
N PHE A 270 1.23 17.01 -17.91
CA PHE A 270 -0.20 17.17 -18.17
C PHE A 270 -1.04 15.97 -17.72
N ASN A 271 -0.68 14.76 -18.14
CA ASN A 271 -1.51 13.56 -17.95
C ASN A 271 -1.54 13.07 -16.49
N ARG A 272 -0.43 13.21 -15.73
CA ARG A 272 -0.36 12.69 -14.36
C ARG A 272 -1.24 13.43 -13.37
N PRO A 273 -1.27 14.77 -13.33
CA PRO A 273 -2.20 15.48 -12.46
C PRO A 273 -3.66 15.20 -12.83
N MET A 274 -3.99 15.06 -14.12
CA MET A 274 -5.35 14.68 -14.55
C MET A 274 -5.75 13.29 -14.02
N GLU A 275 -4.85 12.32 -14.12
CA GLU A 275 -5.08 10.99 -13.55
C GLU A 275 -5.23 11.03 -12.02
N ILE A 276 -4.39 11.83 -11.34
CA ILE A 276 -4.46 12.01 -9.88
C ILE A 276 -5.82 12.58 -9.48
N GLU A 277 -6.30 13.58 -10.22
CA GLU A 277 -7.61 14.19 -9.97
C GLU A 277 -8.74 13.20 -10.23
N GLU A 278 -8.71 12.45 -11.33
CA GLU A 278 -9.73 11.47 -11.67
C GLU A 278 -9.87 10.40 -10.56
N ILE A 279 -8.75 9.84 -10.10
CA ILE A 279 -8.77 8.84 -9.02
C ILE A 279 -9.22 9.49 -7.70
N THR A 280 -8.81 10.72 -7.43
CA THR A 280 -9.22 11.47 -6.23
C THR A 280 -10.74 11.67 -6.21
N ARG A 281 -11.31 12.09 -7.34
CA ARG A 281 -12.76 12.26 -7.51
C ARG A 281 -13.50 10.94 -7.35
N HIS A 282 -12.96 9.86 -7.90
CA HIS A 282 -13.53 8.52 -7.71
C HIS A 282 -13.60 8.15 -6.23
N ILE A 283 -12.50 8.31 -5.49
CA ILE A 283 -12.45 8.02 -4.04
C ILE A 283 -13.43 8.93 -3.25
N GLN A 284 -13.50 10.22 -3.60
CA GLN A 284 -14.42 11.17 -2.97
C GLN A 284 -15.90 10.84 -3.23
N ASN A 285 -16.23 10.37 -4.43
CA ASN A 285 -17.58 9.92 -4.77
C ASN A 285 -18.00 8.67 -3.97
N GLU A 286 -17.04 7.91 -3.44
CA GLU A 286 -17.30 6.81 -2.50
C GLU A 286 -17.44 7.28 -1.03
N GLY A 287 -17.44 8.59 -0.79
CA GLY A 287 -17.62 9.18 0.54
C GLY A 287 -16.35 9.28 1.38
N VAL A 288 -15.17 9.09 0.77
CA VAL A 288 -13.87 9.13 1.44
C VAL A 288 -13.16 10.45 1.15
N LYS A 289 -12.71 11.17 2.18
CA LYS A 289 -11.98 12.43 1.98
C LYS A 289 -10.53 12.14 1.59
N VAL A 290 -10.01 12.89 0.63
CA VAL A 290 -8.61 12.79 0.19
C VAL A 290 -7.88 14.08 0.48
N PHE A 291 -6.73 13.96 1.15
CA PHE A 291 -5.85 15.06 1.51
C PHE A 291 -4.47 14.82 0.90
N PHE A 292 -3.87 15.88 0.37
CA PHE A 292 -2.47 15.91 -0.04
C PHE A 292 -1.68 16.76 0.93
N GLY A 293 -0.45 16.38 1.26
CA GLY A 293 0.36 17.12 2.21
C GLY A 293 1.85 17.04 1.98
N TYR A 294 2.55 18.05 2.49
CA TYR A 294 4.01 18.04 2.55
C TYR A 294 4.49 17.24 3.76
N VAL A 295 5.52 16.43 3.57
CA VAL A 295 6.28 15.79 4.65
C VAL A 295 7.77 16.07 4.45
N PRO A 296 8.54 16.39 5.49
CA PRO A 296 9.99 16.44 5.39
C PRO A 296 10.59 15.09 4.98
N THR A 297 11.67 15.09 4.18
CA THR A 297 12.34 13.85 3.70
C THR A 297 12.75 12.90 4.84
N ASP A 298 13.24 13.43 5.96
CA ASP A 298 13.63 12.62 7.14
C ASP A 298 12.45 11.95 7.85
N LYS A 299 11.23 12.43 7.60
CA LYS A 299 9.97 11.84 8.08
C LYS A 299 9.22 11.09 6.97
N ASN A 300 9.79 11.00 5.77
CA ASN A 300 9.20 10.28 4.65
C ASN A 300 9.68 8.82 4.63
N PRO A 301 8.85 7.84 5.05
CA PRO A 301 9.27 6.44 5.03
C PRO A 301 9.54 5.93 3.62
N ALA A 302 8.98 6.53 2.56
CA ALA A 302 9.24 6.10 1.19
C ALA A 302 10.69 6.40 0.74
N ASP A 303 11.38 7.38 1.35
CA ASP A 303 12.79 7.71 1.06
C ASP A 303 13.72 6.51 1.30
N CYS A 304 13.50 5.75 2.38
CA CYS A 304 14.31 4.57 2.64
C CYS A 304 14.12 3.48 1.57
N ALA A 305 12.96 3.45 0.89
CA ALA A 305 12.67 2.54 -0.22
C ALA A 305 13.20 3.02 -1.59
N THR A 306 13.71 4.25 -1.69
CA THR A 306 14.41 4.78 -2.87
C THR A 306 15.93 4.90 -2.67
N ARG A 307 16.43 4.80 -1.43
CA ARG A 307 17.88 4.77 -1.10
C ARG A 307 18.40 3.39 -0.69
N GLY A 308 17.55 2.60 -0.06
CA GLY A 308 17.84 1.26 0.42
C GLY A 308 18.52 1.22 1.78
N VAL A 309 18.18 0.20 2.56
CA VAL A 309 18.56 0.05 3.99
C VAL A 309 19.11 -1.35 4.24
N ASP A 310 20.11 -1.46 5.11
CA ASP A 310 20.71 -2.75 5.47
C ASP A 310 19.81 -3.50 6.46
N GLN A 311 19.92 -4.83 6.51
CA GLN A 311 19.10 -5.65 7.39
C GLN A 311 19.13 -5.23 8.87
N LYS A 312 20.29 -4.76 9.35
CA LYS A 312 20.50 -4.36 10.74
C LYS A 312 19.75 -3.09 11.09
N ASP A 313 19.70 -2.14 10.16
CA ASP A 313 19.02 -0.85 10.37
C ASP A 313 17.52 -0.98 10.09
N LEU A 314 17.14 -1.86 9.16
CA LEU A 314 15.75 -2.05 8.79
C LEU A 314 14.92 -2.69 9.91
N ILE A 315 15.52 -3.51 10.78
CA ILE A 315 14.80 -4.29 11.80
C ILE A 315 13.92 -3.41 12.71
N ASP A 316 14.43 -2.26 13.14
CA ASP A 316 13.77 -1.32 14.05
C ASP A 316 13.49 0.05 13.39
N HIS A 317 13.54 0.10 12.06
CA HIS A 317 13.27 1.31 11.31
C HIS A 317 11.79 1.72 11.43
N PHE A 318 11.52 3.03 11.42
CA PHE A 318 10.15 3.57 11.35
C PHE A 318 9.40 3.21 10.05
N TRP A 319 10.03 2.47 9.13
CA TRP A 319 9.41 1.95 7.91
C TRP A 319 8.18 1.09 8.23
N TRP A 320 8.22 0.35 9.33
CA TRP A 320 7.15 -0.56 9.73
C TRP A 320 5.91 0.13 10.29
N THR A 321 6.11 1.26 10.96
CA THR A 321 5.04 1.96 11.69
C THR A 321 4.71 3.33 11.11
N GLY A 322 5.56 3.87 10.25
CA GLY A 322 5.48 5.24 9.76
C GLY A 322 6.08 6.24 10.77
N PRO A 323 6.11 7.54 10.41
CA PRO A 323 6.66 8.59 11.24
C PRO A 323 5.79 8.83 12.50
N SER A 324 6.42 9.30 13.57
CA SER A 324 5.76 9.41 14.89
C SER A 324 4.52 10.29 14.92
N PHE A 325 4.42 11.30 14.04
CA PHE A 325 3.25 12.18 13.98
C PHE A 325 1.97 11.44 13.59
N LEU A 326 2.04 10.23 13.00
CA LEU A 326 0.85 9.43 12.71
C LEU A 326 0.11 8.97 13.97
N HIS A 327 0.77 8.99 15.13
CA HIS A 327 0.16 8.73 16.43
C HIS A 327 -0.62 9.93 16.95
N ASP A 328 -0.35 11.14 16.45
CA ASP A 328 -1.12 12.32 16.82
C ASP A 328 -2.46 12.34 16.09
N PRO A 329 -3.50 13.02 16.62
CA PRO A 329 -4.78 13.20 15.94
C PRO A 329 -4.59 13.85 14.56
N PRO A 330 -5.28 13.40 13.50
CA PRO A 330 -5.05 13.92 12.15
C PRO A 330 -5.21 15.43 12.05
N GLU A 331 -6.06 16.05 12.87
CA GLU A 331 -6.30 17.50 12.94
C GLU A 331 -5.02 18.30 13.21
N THR A 332 -4.04 17.71 13.90
CA THR A 332 -2.76 18.36 14.22
C THR A 332 -1.75 18.29 13.07
N TRP A 333 -1.98 17.44 12.07
CA TRP A 333 -1.05 17.26 10.95
C TRP A 333 -1.07 18.51 10.06
N THR A 334 0.05 19.23 10.05
CA THR A 334 0.21 20.50 9.32
C THR A 334 0.46 20.28 7.83
N ASN A 335 0.38 21.36 7.04
CA ASN A 335 0.76 21.41 5.62
C ASN A 335 -0.01 20.45 4.69
N LYS A 336 -1.26 20.14 5.02
CA LYS A 336 -2.19 19.38 4.16
C LYS A 336 -3.25 20.26 3.52
N PHE A 337 -3.72 19.88 2.35
CA PHE A 337 -4.81 20.51 1.61
C PHE A 337 -5.72 19.46 0.98
N GLN A 338 -6.98 19.81 0.78
CA GLN A 338 -7.88 19.04 -0.08
C GLN A 338 -7.86 19.63 -1.48
N VAL A 339 -7.92 18.78 -2.50
CA VAL A 339 -8.25 19.23 -3.86
C VAL A 339 -9.76 19.45 -3.86
N VAL A 340 -10.16 20.72 -3.78
CA VAL A 340 -11.56 21.15 -3.92
C VAL A 340 -11.84 21.32 -5.41
N GLU A 341 -13.04 20.97 -5.86
CA GLU A 341 -13.48 21.26 -7.24
C GLU A 341 -13.27 22.75 -7.53
N ASN A 342 -12.47 23.05 -8.57
CA ASN A 342 -12.53 24.36 -9.20
C ASN A 342 -13.89 24.45 -9.91
N VAL A 343 -14.92 24.92 -9.21
CA VAL A 343 -16.15 25.42 -9.83
C VAL A 343 -15.84 26.79 -10.44
N GLU A 344 -14.92 26.82 -11.41
CA GLU A 344 -14.66 27.97 -12.27
C GLU A 344 -13.76 27.51 -13.42
N THR A 345 -14.35 26.77 -14.38
CA THR A 345 -13.93 26.94 -15.77
C THR A 345 -14.18 28.40 -16.12
N THR A 346 -13.17 29.24 -15.97
CA THR A 346 -13.07 30.46 -16.76
C THR A 346 -13.01 30.00 -18.21
N VAL A 347 -14.19 29.98 -18.84
CA VAL A 347 -14.31 29.95 -20.29
C VAL A 347 -13.50 31.14 -20.78
N TYR A 348 -12.31 30.88 -21.30
CA TYR A 348 -11.67 31.83 -22.19
C TYR A 348 -12.57 31.93 -23.41
N ASP A 349 -13.40 32.97 -23.41
CA ASP A 349 -14.32 33.28 -24.48
C ASP A 349 -13.50 33.75 -25.69
N ASP A 350 -13.21 32.81 -26.58
CA ASP A 350 -12.59 33.05 -27.87
C ASP A 350 -13.66 33.58 -28.84
N THR A 351 -14.28 34.71 -28.52
CA THR A 351 -15.21 35.42 -29.41
C THR A 351 -14.94 36.92 -29.45
N THR A 352 -13.75 37.30 -29.92
CA THR A 352 -13.57 38.60 -30.59
C THR A 352 -13.35 38.41 -32.09
N LYS A 353 -14.38 37.87 -32.77
CA LYS A 353 -14.64 38.09 -34.21
C LYS A 353 -16.06 37.61 -34.54
N MET A 354 -17.04 38.47 -34.29
CA MET A 354 -18.16 38.79 -35.20
C MET A 354 -19.08 39.79 -34.52
N LYS A 355 -19.01 41.05 -34.96
CA LYS A 355 -20.06 42.04 -34.72
C LYS A 355 -21.34 41.57 -35.42
N GLY A 356 -22.42 41.38 -34.68
CA GLY A 356 -23.73 41.17 -35.28
C GLY A 356 -24.85 40.84 -34.29
N ALA A 357 -25.74 41.81 -34.08
CA ALA A 357 -27.14 41.65 -33.66
C ALA A 357 -27.50 41.44 -32.16
N LYS A 358 -28.01 42.55 -31.60
CA LYS A 358 -29.37 42.72 -31.01
C LYS A 358 -29.73 42.12 -29.63
N LEU A 359 -30.15 43.08 -28.78
CA LEU A 359 -31.35 43.10 -27.90
C LEU A 359 -31.36 42.14 -26.69
N ALA A 360 -31.13 42.63 -25.47
CA ALA A 360 -32.11 43.25 -24.56
C ALA A 360 -32.99 42.26 -23.76
N LYS A 361 -32.76 42.14 -22.43
CA LYS A 361 -33.69 42.54 -21.35
C LYS A 361 -33.38 41.89 -19.98
N HIS A 362 -33.58 42.72 -18.95
CA HIS A 362 -34.02 42.47 -17.57
C HIS A 362 -33.17 41.62 -16.61
N ARG A 363 -32.59 42.20 -15.54
CA ARG A 363 -33.17 42.65 -14.23
C ARG A 363 -33.49 41.50 -13.25
N SER A 364 -32.70 41.50 -12.16
CA SER A 364 -33.15 41.72 -10.77
C SER A 364 -33.52 40.54 -9.85
N LYS A 365 -32.62 40.34 -8.87
CA LYS A 365 -32.82 40.37 -7.39
C LYS A 365 -33.17 39.09 -6.57
N ARG A 366 -32.43 39.08 -5.44
CA ARG A 366 -32.77 38.72 -4.02
C ARG A 366 -32.57 37.25 -3.60
N LYS A 367 -31.66 37.01 -2.62
CA LYS A 367 -31.83 36.97 -1.13
C LYS A 367 -32.74 35.79 -0.72
N SER A 368 -32.52 34.96 0.31
CA SER A 368 -31.62 34.90 1.49
C SER A 368 -32.10 33.73 2.39
N ARG A 369 -31.31 33.37 3.43
CA ARG A 369 -31.60 32.59 4.68
C ARG A 369 -31.04 31.15 4.66
N LYS A 370 -30.07 30.76 5.50
CA LYS A 370 -29.94 30.64 6.98
C LYS A 370 -30.92 29.64 7.63
N GLY A 371 -30.35 28.62 8.27
CA GLY A 371 -30.97 27.73 9.24
C GLY A 371 -29.91 26.80 9.84
N GLU A 372 -29.61 26.98 11.12
CA GLU A 372 -28.75 26.15 11.99
C GLU A 372 -29.51 24.93 12.52
N SER A 373 -28.80 23.87 12.90
CA SER A 373 -29.05 23.14 14.17
C SER A 373 -27.95 22.11 14.46
N GLU A 374 -27.41 22.17 15.67
CA GLU A 374 -26.56 21.19 16.35
C GLU A 374 -27.36 19.96 16.83
N ALA A 375 -26.68 18.82 17.05
CA ALA A 375 -26.91 17.93 18.19
C ALA A 375 -25.78 16.89 18.35
N ALA A 376 -25.54 16.53 19.61
CA ALA A 376 -24.42 15.78 20.17
C ALA A 376 -24.66 14.26 20.31
N ALA A 377 -23.58 13.51 20.55
CA ALA A 377 -23.44 12.28 21.37
C ALA A 377 -22.00 11.75 21.12
N GLY A 378 -21.25 11.14 22.03
CA GLY A 378 -21.54 10.38 23.24
C GLY A 378 -20.58 9.18 23.23
N SER A 379 -19.70 9.11 24.21
CA SER A 379 -18.57 8.16 24.34
C SER A 379 -19.01 6.74 24.68
N VAL A 380 -18.30 5.72 24.16
CA VAL A 380 -18.38 4.32 24.62
C VAL A 380 -16.97 3.71 24.66
N GLU A 381 -16.68 3.05 25.78
CA GLU A 381 -15.41 2.41 26.17
C GLU A 381 -15.08 1.13 25.37
N GLU A 382 -13.77 0.87 25.24
CA GLU A 382 -13.14 -0.27 24.54
C GLU A 382 -13.28 -1.61 25.30
N SER A 383 -13.54 -2.69 24.54
CA SER A 383 -13.34 -4.08 24.98
C SER A 383 -12.26 -4.76 24.13
N THR A 384 -11.31 -5.43 24.78
CA THR A 384 -10.22 -6.21 24.20
C THR A 384 -10.72 -7.29 23.22
N LEU A 385 -10.17 -7.31 22.00
CA LEU A 385 -10.70 -8.04 20.84
C LEU A 385 -10.06 -9.42 20.67
N ASP A 386 -10.90 -10.46 20.60
CA ASP A 386 -10.55 -11.83 20.24
C ASP A 386 -10.85 -12.03 18.73
N ASN A 387 -9.83 -12.09 17.86
CA ASN A 387 -10.01 -12.29 16.41
C ASN A 387 -9.42 -13.63 15.98
N THR A 388 -10.29 -14.64 15.83
CA THR A 388 -9.88 -15.99 15.47
C THR A 388 -9.74 -16.13 13.95
N LEU A 389 -8.53 -16.43 13.47
CA LEU A 389 -8.30 -16.87 12.10
C LEU A 389 -8.47 -18.39 12.02
N LEU A 390 -9.18 -18.86 11.02
CA LEU A 390 -9.23 -20.27 10.63
C LEU A 390 -8.82 -20.36 9.16
N MET A 391 -7.71 -21.03 8.92
CA MET A 391 -7.27 -21.41 7.58
C MET A 391 -7.51 -22.91 7.41
#